data_AF-A0A4P7S267-F1
#
_entry.id   AF-A0A4P7S267-F1
#
_cell.length_a   1.000
_cell.length_b   1.000
_cell.length_c   1.000
_cell.angle_alpha   90.00
_cell.angle_beta   90.00
_cell.angle_gamma   90.00
#
_symmetry.space_group_name_H-M   'P 1'
#
loop_
_entity.id
_entity.type
_entity.pdbx_description
1 polymer ?
#
loop_
_entity_poly.entity_id
_entity_poly.type
_entity_poly.pdbx_seq_one_letter_code
_entity_poly.pdbx_strand_id
1 'polypeptide(L)' 'MCTSWDTIARKTGIARVRIETLNDGTVLTSEEIEKRAALWSATPEGLRRSIEESGVAAKADATGD' A
#
# COMPACT_ATOMS: atom_id res chain seq x y z
N MET A 1 3.15 12.12 -14.85
CA MET A 1 2.60 12.92 -13.73
C MET A 1 2.60 12.06 -12.49
N CYS A 2 3.33 12.43 -11.44
CA CYS A 2 3.27 11.73 -10.15
C CYS A 2 2.14 12.35 -9.32
N THR A 3 1.18 11.54 -8.88
CA THR A 3 0.09 12.01 -8.01
C THR A 3 0.67 12.32 -6.63
N SER A 4 0.52 13.57 -6.16
CA SER A 4 1.02 14.00 -4.84
C SER A 4 0.35 13.20 -3.72
N TRP A 5 1.08 12.92 -2.63
CA TRP A 5 0.53 12.21 -1.47
C TRP A 5 -0.71 12.88 -0.87
N ASP A 6 -0.78 14.21 -0.93
CA ASP A 6 -1.97 14.97 -0.49
C ASP A 6 -3.22 14.63 -1.32
N THR A 7 -3.06 14.53 -2.64
CA THR A 7 -4.14 14.11 -3.55
C THR A 7 -4.57 12.68 -3.29
N ILE A 8 -3.63 11.79 -2.98
CA ILE A 8 -3.90 10.39 -2.61
C ILE A 8 -4.68 10.34 -1.30
N ALA A 9 -4.27 11.12 -0.30
CA ALA A 9 -4.94 11.21 1.00
C ALA A 9 -6.39 11.69 0.85
N ARG A 10 -6.64 12.75 0.08
CA ARG A 10 -8.00 13.26 -0.16
C ARG A 10 -8.89 12.26 -0.90
N LYS A 11 -8.34 11.54 -1.88
CA LYS A 11 -9.10 10.59 -2.70
C LYS A 11 -9.40 9.27 -1.98
N THR A 12 -8.48 8.80 -1.15
CA THR A 12 -8.61 7.52 -0.44
C THR A 12 -9.18 7.68 0.96
N GLY A 13 -9.15 8.89 1.54
CA GLY A 13 -9.47 9.13 2.94
C GLY A 13 -8.42 8.58 3.92
N ILE A 14 -7.29 8.07 3.42
CA ILE A 14 -6.19 7.58 4.24
C ILE A 14 -5.35 8.80 4.68
N ALA A 15 -5.05 8.90 5.97
CA ALA A 15 -4.24 9.99 6.49
C ALA A 15 -2.87 10.04 5.80
N ARG A 16 -2.36 11.24 5.51
CA ARG A 16 -1.07 11.42 4.86
C ARG A 16 0.07 10.70 5.60
N VAL A 17 0.12 10.85 6.94
CA VAL A 17 1.10 10.17 7.80
C VAL A 17 1.05 8.66 7.63
N ARG A 18 -0.15 8.10 7.45
CA ARG A 18 -0.34 6.67 7.20
C ARG A 18 0.20 6.29 5.82
N ILE A 19 -0.10 7.08 4.78
CA ILE A 19 0.44 6.87 3.43
C ILE A 19 1.98 6.93 3.40
N GLU A 20 2.57 7.85 4.16
CA GLU A 20 4.03 7.99 4.29
C GLU A 20 4.64 6.77 5.01
N THR A 21 4.00 6.23 6.04
CA THR A 21 4.44 4.98 6.70
C THR A 21 4.30 3.73 5.82
N LEU A 22 3.41 3.76 4.81
CA LEU A 22 3.16 2.61 3.93
C LEU A 22 4.29 2.34 2.93
N ASN A 23 5.31 3.20 2.83
CA ASN A 23 6.52 2.91 2.07
C ASN A 23 7.46 1.93 2.80
N ASP A 24 7.29 1.73 4.11
CA ASP A 24 8.25 1.04 4.98
C ASP A 24 7.76 -0.36 5.40
N GLY A 25 7.50 -1.26 4.45
CA GLY A 25 7.21 -2.66 4.81
C GLY A 25 5.84 -2.88 5.48
N THR A 26 5.02 -1.84 5.60
CA THR A 26 3.84 -1.89 6.46
C THR A 26 2.69 -2.63 5.79
N VAL A 27 2.12 -3.62 6.47
CA VAL A 27 0.95 -4.37 6.01
C VAL A 27 -0.25 -3.42 5.91
N LEU A 28 -0.80 -3.33 4.69
CA LEU A 28 -2.05 -2.62 4.42
C LEU A 28 -3.23 -3.45 4.89
N THR A 29 -4.21 -2.78 5.51
CA THR A 29 -5.49 -3.43 5.80
C THR A 29 -6.29 -3.65 4.50
N SER A 30 -7.20 -4.62 4.49
CA SER A 30 -8.08 -4.89 3.34
C SER A 30 -8.79 -3.62 2.83
N GLU A 31 -9.29 -2.79 3.75
CA GLU A 31 -9.98 -1.55 3.40
C GLU A 31 -9.04 -0.52 2.74
N GLU A 32 -7.80 -0.41 3.22
CA GLU A 32 -6.79 0.47 2.61
C GLU A 32 -6.39 -0.02 1.21
N ILE A 33 -6.35 -1.35 1.00
CA ILE A 33 -6.09 -1.96 -0.30
C ILE A 33 -7.22 -1.64 -1.27
N GLU A 34 -8.48 -1.77 -0.87
CA GLU A 34 -9.63 -1.46 -1.73
C GLU A 34 -9.65 0.02 -2.14
N LYS A 35 -9.43 0.92 -1.18
CA LYS A 35 -9.36 2.38 -1.44
C LYS A 35 -8.21 2.74 -2.38
N ARG A 36 -7.07 2.08 -2.25
CA ARG A 36 -5.91 2.27 -3.14
C ARG A 36 -6.13 1.67 -4.53
N ALA A 37 -6.73 0.48 -4.61
CA ALA A 37 -7.03 -0.16 -5.89
C ALA A 37 -7.97 0.71 -6.72
N ALA A 38 -9.01 1.28 -6.09
CA ALA A 38 -9.91 2.24 -6.72
C ALA A 38 -9.19 3.50 -7.24
N LEU A 39 -8.13 3.97 -6.56
CA LEU A 39 -7.37 5.14 -6.99
C LEU A 39 -6.54 4.89 -8.26
N TRP A 40 -6.03 3.66 -8.44
CA TRP A 40 -5.16 3.29 -9.56
C TRP A 40 -5.90 2.54 -10.68
N SER A 41 -7.23 2.49 -10.62
CA SER A 41 -8.06 1.65 -11.51
C SER A 41 -7.57 0.20 -11.58
N ALA A 42 -7.07 -0.31 -10.45
CA ALA A 42 -6.61 -1.67 -10.28
C ALA A 42 -7.65 -2.50 -9.52
N THR A 43 -7.54 -3.81 -9.56
CA THR A 43 -8.32 -4.69 -8.69
C THR A 43 -7.64 -4.82 -7.32
N PRO A 44 -8.40 -4.95 -6.22
CA PRO A 44 -7.82 -5.17 -4.89
C PRO A 44 -6.91 -6.41 -4.84
N GLU A 45 -7.27 -7.46 -5.56
CA GLU A 45 -6.50 -8.69 -5.69
C GLU A 45 -5.19 -8.48 -6.45
N GLY A 46 -5.22 -7.71 -7.53
CA GLY A 46 -4.02 -7.34 -8.28
C GLY A 46 -3.07 -6.50 -7.42
N LEU A 47 -3.61 -5.56 -6.65
CA LEU A 47 -2.82 -4.75 -5.72
C LEU A 47 -2.20 -5.60 -4.60
N ARG A 48 -2.95 -6.54 -4.00
CA ARG A 48 -2.43 -7.51 -3.02
C ARG A 48 -1.24 -8.28 -3.58
N ARG A 49 -1.43 -8.90 -4.75
CA ARG A 49 -0.38 -9.68 -5.40
C ARG A 49 0.86 -8.84 -5.70
N SER A 50 0.69 -7.60 -6.16
CA SER A 50 1.83 -6.70 -6.40
C SER A 50 2.58 -6.33 -5.11
N ILE A 51 1.89 -6.19 -3.97
CA ILE A 51 2.54 -5.93 -2.68
C ILE A 51 3.31 -7.17 -2.19
N GLU A 52 2.72 -8.36 -2.34
CA GLU A 52 3.36 -9.65 -2.03
C GLU A 52 4.59 -9.89 -2.92
N GLU A 53 4.46 -9.67 -4.23
CA GLU A 53 5.53 -9.86 -5.22
C GLU A 53 6.65 -8.81 -5.09
N SER A 54 6.32 -7.58 -4.68
CA SER A 54 7.32 -6.51 -4.46
C SER A 54 8.15 -6.73 -3.18
N GLY A 55 7.93 -7.81 -2.41
CA GLY A 55 8.79 -8.17 -1.28
C GLY A 55 8.72 -7.23 -0.07
N VAL A 56 7.77 -6.29 -0.04
CA VAL A 56 7.50 -5.44 1.14
C VAL A 56 7.00 -6.28 2.33
N ALA A 57 6.42 -7.46 2.06
CA ALA A 57 6.08 -8.49 3.05
C ALA A 57 7.27 -9.37 3.51
N ALA A 58 8.47 -9.24 2.93
CA ALA A 58 9.60 -10.15 3.16
C ALA A 58 10.64 -9.66 4.20
N LYS A 59 10.22 -8.85 5.17
CA LYS A 59 11.00 -8.62 6.41
C LYS A 59 10.23 -9.14 7.63
N ALA A 60 9.87 -10.42 7.60
CA ALA A 60 9.51 -11.16 8.82
C ALA A 60 10.33 -12.44 9.03
N ASP A 61 11.16 -12.88 8.07
CA ASP A 61 11.83 -14.18 8.17
C ASP A 61 13.23 -14.18 7.51
N ALA A 62 14.12 -13.30 7.97
CA ALA A 62 15.55 -13.40 7.67
C ALA A 62 16.37 -13.03 8.91
N THR A 63 16.07 -13.69 10.03
CA THR A 63 16.94 -13.83 11.20
C THR A 63 16.57 -15.18 11.83
N GLY A 64 17.20 -16.23 11.33
CA GLY A 64 16.91 -17.60 11.74
C GLY A 64 17.70 -18.62 10.95
N ASP A 65 19.04 -18.52 10.98
CA ASP A 65 20.03 -19.56 11.30
C ASP A 65 21.43 -19.07 10.93
#